data_AF-A0A7C1HX92-F1
#
_entry.id   AF-A0A7C1HX92-F1
#
_cell.length_a   1.000
_cell.length_b   1.000
_cell.length_c   1.000
_cell.angle_alpha   90.00
_cell.angle_beta   90.00
_cell.angle_gamma   90.00
#
_symmetry.space_group_name_H-M   'P 1'
#
loop_
_entity.id
_entity.type
_entity.pdbx_description
1 polymer ?
#
loop_
_entity_poly.entity_id
_entity_poly.type
_entity_poly.pdbx_seq_one_letter_code
_entity_poly.pdbx_strand_id
1 'polypeptide(L)'
;GTQYKTGTETNDYGVPVANSASLALIGDAKAMSTRFIKAAYFEKYGVSMFIGIGIPIPVLDEEMAAGVMIRNDQITTCILDYGDPAKPELGRVTYAELQSGEIVLNQKKIRTTSLSSLHRARIIADLLKKEVAEGRFLLTEPVELFPHRDKLNTLNIR
;
A
#
# COMPACT_ATOMS: atom_id res chain seq x y z
N GLY A 1 3.41 8.53 4.65
CA GLY A 1 3.63 9.84 4.00
C GLY A 1 2.99 9.80 2.64
N THR A 2 2.65 10.95 2.08
CA THR A 2 2.01 11.05 0.75
C THR A 2 3.02 11.32 -0.37
N GLN A 3 4.28 11.61 -0.04
CA GLN A 3 5.30 11.94 -1.01
C GLN A 3 5.99 10.69 -1.58
N TYR A 4 6.30 10.73 -2.87
CA TYR A 4 7.20 9.77 -3.50
C TYR A 4 8.63 9.96 -2.97
N LYS A 5 9.18 8.92 -2.33
CA LYS A 5 10.57 8.80 -1.89
C LYS A 5 11.00 7.35 -1.98
N THR A 6 12.27 7.09 -2.26
CA THR A 6 12.83 5.75 -2.46
C THR A 6 13.90 5.39 -1.43
N GLY A 7 14.48 6.37 -0.73
CA GLY A 7 15.50 6.15 0.33
C GLY A 7 14.94 5.65 1.66
N THR A 8 13.84 4.91 1.64
CA THR A 8 13.28 4.30 2.86
C THR A 8 14.04 3.01 3.15
N GLU A 9 14.26 2.70 4.42
CA GLU A 9 14.85 1.43 4.84
C GLU A 9 14.13 0.24 4.21
N THR A 10 14.89 -0.73 3.72
CA THR A 10 14.41 -1.99 3.15
C THR A 10 14.83 -3.17 4.02
N ASN A 11 14.02 -4.22 4.07
CA ASN A 11 14.40 -5.48 4.71
C ASN A 11 15.30 -6.33 3.78
N ASP A 12 15.63 -7.55 4.23
CA ASP A 12 16.50 -8.50 3.51
C ASP A 12 15.95 -8.93 2.13
N TYR A 13 14.67 -8.69 1.86
CA TYR A 13 14.01 -8.98 0.58
C TYR A 13 13.94 -7.75 -0.35
N GLY A 14 14.56 -6.63 0.03
CA GLY A 14 14.48 -5.37 -0.72
C GLY A 14 13.12 -4.66 -0.59
N VAL A 15 12.26 -5.08 0.35
CA VAL A 15 10.93 -4.51 0.55
C VAL A 15 11.02 -3.35 1.56
N PRO A 16 10.48 -2.15 1.26
CA PRO A 16 10.48 -1.04 2.20
C PRO A 16 9.72 -1.37 3.49
N VAL A 17 10.32 -1.11 4.66
CA VAL A 17 9.71 -1.39 5.97
C VAL A 17 8.74 -0.29 6.45
N ALA A 18 8.69 0.82 5.72
CA ALA A 18 7.80 1.94 5.95
C ALA A 18 7.31 2.52 4.62
N ASN A 19 6.38 3.49 4.70
CA ASN A 19 5.82 4.15 3.53
C ASN A 19 6.92 4.67 2.58
N SER A 20 6.93 4.13 1.36
CA SER A 20 7.88 4.42 0.29
C SER A 20 7.16 4.41 -1.06
N ALA A 21 7.77 5.01 -2.08
CA ALA A 21 7.31 4.99 -3.48
C ALA A 21 5.79 5.23 -3.66
N SER A 22 5.23 6.22 -2.95
CA SER A 22 3.79 6.49 -2.98
C SER A 22 3.31 6.87 -4.39
N LEU A 23 2.25 6.20 -4.85
CA LEU A 23 1.63 6.45 -6.15
C LEU A 23 0.68 7.65 -6.10
N ALA A 24 0.71 8.46 -7.15
CA ALA A 24 -0.32 9.46 -7.43
C ALA A 24 -1.32 8.86 -8.43
N LEU A 25 -2.62 8.99 -8.13
CA LEU A 25 -3.69 8.42 -8.95
C LEU A 25 -4.69 9.51 -9.32
N ILE A 26 -5.18 9.45 -10.56
CA ILE A 26 -6.25 10.32 -11.07
C ILE A 26 -7.40 9.42 -11.49
N GLY A 27 -8.63 9.84 -11.19
CA GLY A 27 -9.82 9.07 -11.52
C GLY A 27 -11.05 9.94 -11.73
N ASP A 28 -11.87 9.58 -12.71
CA ASP A 28 -13.18 10.21 -12.93
C ASP A 28 -14.26 9.53 -12.10
N ALA A 29 -14.63 10.16 -10.99
CA ALA A 29 -15.65 9.65 -10.07
C ALA A 29 -17.03 9.47 -10.74
N LYS A 30 -17.34 10.18 -11.83
CA LYS A 30 -18.62 10.02 -12.56
C LYS A 30 -18.70 8.68 -13.30
N ALA A 31 -17.56 8.19 -13.79
CA ALA A 31 -17.46 6.92 -14.51
C ALA A 31 -17.20 5.73 -13.58
N MET A 32 -16.73 5.98 -12.35
CA MET A 32 -16.39 4.94 -11.39
C MET A 32 -17.63 4.26 -10.78
N SER A 33 -17.46 2.98 -10.42
CA SER A 33 -18.49 2.23 -9.71
C SER A 33 -18.50 2.55 -8.21
N THR A 34 -19.66 2.96 -7.71
CA THR A 34 -19.95 3.12 -6.26
C THR A 34 -19.80 1.81 -5.45
N ARG A 35 -19.61 0.68 -6.13
CA ARG A 35 -19.26 -0.61 -5.53
C ARG A 35 -17.86 -0.61 -4.91
N PHE A 36 -16.93 0.17 -5.48
CA PHE A 36 -15.52 0.22 -5.05
C PHE A 36 -15.12 1.55 -4.39
N ILE A 37 -16.07 2.48 -4.29
CA ILE A 37 -15.90 3.75 -3.58
C ILE A 37 -16.83 3.74 -2.37
N LYS A 38 -16.27 3.90 -1.17
CA LYS A 38 -17.06 3.94 0.08
C LYS A 38 -16.64 5.11 0.96
N ALA A 39 -17.62 5.84 1.46
CA ALA A 39 -17.38 6.82 2.52
C ALA A 39 -16.97 6.11 3.82
N ALA A 40 -16.12 6.77 4.58
CA ALA A 40 -15.66 6.34 5.89
C ALA A 40 -15.62 7.54 6.85
N TYR A 41 -15.67 7.25 8.13
CA TYR A 41 -15.41 8.24 9.17
C TYR A 41 -14.48 7.61 10.19
N PHE A 42 -13.35 8.26 10.42
CA PHE A 42 -12.40 7.87 11.45
C PHE A 42 -12.49 8.86 12.59
N GLU A 43 -12.72 8.35 13.81
CA GLU A 43 -12.75 9.18 15.00
C GLU A 43 -11.44 10.00 15.11
N LYS A 44 -11.55 11.30 15.39
CA LYS A 44 -10.43 12.27 15.47
C LYS A 44 -9.63 12.52 14.18
N TYR A 45 -9.94 11.82 13.09
CA TYR A 45 -9.34 12.06 11.77
C TYR A 45 -10.36 12.67 10.79
N GLY A 46 -11.63 12.31 10.91
CA GLY A 46 -12.75 12.92 10.19
C GLY A 46 -13.25 12.10 9.00
N VAL A 47 -13.94 12.79 8.09
CA VAL A 47 -14.53 12.21 6.87
C VAL A 47 -13.41 11.70 5.97
N SER A 48 -13.57 10.49 5.47
CA SER A 48 -12.58 9.76 4.67
C SER A 48 -13.27 8.93 3.59
N MET A 49 -12.47 8.32 2.72
CA MET A 49 -12.98 7.49 1.63
C MET A 49 -12.06 6.29 1.40
N PHE A 50 -12.66 5.12 1.21
CA PHE A 50 -12.00 3.94 0.68
C PHE A 50 -12.22 3.84 -0.82
N ILE A 51 -11.13 3.66 -1.56
CA ILE A 51 -11.14 3.44 -3.00
C ILE A 51 -10.48 2.08 -3.27
N GLY A 52 -11.17 1.22 -4.00
CA GLY A 52 -10.59 0.00 -4.56
C GLY A 52 -9.81 0.32 -5.84
N ILE A 53 -8.56 -0.16 -5.92
CA ILE A 53 -7.66 0.07 -7.04
C ILE A 53 -7.16 -1.28 -7.55
N GLY A 54 -7.16 -1.45 -8.88
CA GLY A 54 -6.54 -2.58 -9.56
C GLY A 54 -5.41 -2.07 -10.45
N ILE A 55 -4.24 -2.69 -10.38
CA ILE A 55 -3.07 -2.33 -11.17
C ILE A 55 -2.62 -3.58 -11.92
N PRO A 56 -2.65 -3.58 -13.27
CA PRO A 56 -2.12 -4.70 -14.03
C PRO A 56 -0.59 -4.58 -14.07
N ILE A 57 0.12 -5.58 -13.55
CA ILE A 57 1.57 -5.66 -13.61
C ILE A 57 1.92 -6.70 -14.70
N PRO A 58 2.38 -6.28 -15.90
CA PRO A 58 2.76 -7.21 -16.94
C PRO A 58 4.05 -7.92 -16.54
N VAL A 59 4.09 -9.24 -16.44
CA VAL A 59 5.33 -9.97 -16.15
C VAL A 59 6.07 -10.21 -17.47
N LEU A 60 7.22 -9.56 -17.64
CA LEU A 60 8.00 -9.51 -18.89
C LEU A 60 9.33 -10.28 -18.76
N ASP A 61 9.86 -10.37 -17.56
CA ASP A 61 11.14 -11.00 -17.24
C ASP A 61 11.13 -11.60 -15.82
N GLU A 62 12.21 -12.28 -15.47
CA GLU A 62 12.40 -12.96 -14.18
C GLU A 62 12.53 -11.97 -13.02
N GLU A 63 13.08 -10.78 -13.25
CA GLU A 63 13.22 -9.75 -12.23
C GLU A 63 11.85 -9.21 -11.79
N MET A 64 10.98 -8.90 -12.75
CA MET A 64 9.62 -8.49 -12.47
C MET A 64 8.79 -9.62 -11.85
N ALA A 65 9.00 -10.86 -12.29
CA ALA A 65 8.40 -12.03 -11.65
C ALA A 65 8.80 -12.11 -10.17
N ALA A 66 10.09 -11.95 -9.85
CA ALA A 66 10.59 -11.94 -8.48
C ALA A 66 9.95 -10.80 -7.65
N GLY A 67 9.80 -9.61 -8.24
CA GLY A 67 9.17 -8.46 -7.58
C GLY A 67 7.70 -8.66 -7.20
N VAL A 68 6.92 -9.38 -8.03
CA VAL A 68 5.50 -9.66 -7.73
C VAL A 68 5.26 -10.93 -6.91
N MET A 69 6.29 -11.76 -6.71
CA MET A 69 6.21 -13.00 -5.92
C MET A 69 6.45 -12.81 -4.41
N ILE A 70 6.64 -11.56 -3.95
CA ILE A 70 6.81 -11.23 -2.53
C ILE A 70 5.61 -11.72 -1.71
N ARG A 71 5.89 -12.51 -0.67
CA ARG A 71 4.90 -13.10 0.22
C ARG A 71 4.65 -12.24 1.47
N ASN A 72 3.49 -12.42 2.10
CA ASN A 72 3.11 -11.64 3.29
C ASN A 72 4.09 -11.76 4.47
N ASP A 73 4.81 -12.87 4.60
CA ASP A 73 5.85 -13.07 5.63
C ASP A 73 7.20 -12.43 5.24
N GLN A 74 7.36 -12.01 3.99
CA GLN A 74 8.51 -11.24 3.50
C GLN A 74 8.25 -9.72 3.53
N ILE A 75 7.02 -9.29 3.79
CA ILE A 75 6.66 -7.87 3.93
C ILE A 75 6.70 -7.50 5.41
N THR A 76 7.77 -6.83 5.82
CA THR A 76 7.93 -6.28 7.18
C THR A 76 7.38 -4.86 7.25
N THR A 77 6.73 -4.49 8.35
CA THR A 77 6.25 -3.13 8.60
C THR A 77 6.44 -2.72 10.06
N CYS A 78 6.40 -1.43 10.31
CA CYS A 78 6.60 -0.82 11.63
C CYS A 78 5.28 -0.59 12.36
N ILE A 79 5.26 -0.88 13.66
CA ILE A 79 4.20 -0.46 14.59
C ILE A 79 4.58 0.91 15.13
N LEU A 80 3.74 1.91 14.88
CA LEU A 80 4.01 3.30 15.29
C LEU A 80 3.00 3.76 16.34
N ASP A 81 3.46 4.52 17.34
CA ASP A 81 2.57 5.16 18.32
C ASP A 81 2.03 6.49 17.78
N TYR A 82 0.78 6.51 17.32
CA TYR A 82 0.14 7.75 16.87
C TYR A 82 -0.33 8.67 18.01
N GLY A 83 -0.26 8.23 19.27
CA GLY A 83 -0.55 9.05 20.44
C GLY A 83 0.58 10.04 20.79
N ASP A 84 1.80 9.75 20.34
CA ASP A 84 2.97 10.62 20.51
C ASP A 84 3.24 11.42 19.23
N PRO A 85 3.45 12.76 19.29
CA PRO A 85 3.79 13.57 18.13
C PRO A 85 5.03 13.10 17.35
N ALA A 86 6.02 12.51 18.04
CA ALA A 86 7.23 11.96 17.45
C ALA A 86 6.99 10.63 16.71
N LYS A 87 5.85 9.97 16.96
CA LYS A 87 5.45 8.70 16.35
C LYS A 87 6.54 7.62 16.43
N PRO A 88 7.04 7.32 17.65
CA PRO A 88 8.11 6.36 17.81
C PRO A 88 7.70 4.97 17.29
N GLU A 89 8.69 4.26 16.75
CA GLU A 89 8.54 2.85 16.39
C GLU A 89 8.53 2.00 17.66
N LEU A 90 7.44 1.25 17.87
CA LEU A 90 7.25 0.35 19.01
C LEU A 90 7.74 -1.08 18.72
N GLY A 91 7.89 -1.43 17.44
CA GLY A 91 8.34 -2.74 17.00
C GLY A 91 8.04 -2.99 15.52
N ARG A 92 8.43 -4.17 15.02
CA ARG A 92 8.22 -4.59 13.64
C ARG A 92 7.46 -5.91 13.57
N VAL A 93 6.62 -6.05 12.55
CA VAL A 93 5.81 -7.25 12.29
C VAL A 93 5.71 -7.49 10.79
N THR A 94 5.42 -8.73 10.42
CA THR A 94 5.13 -9.12 9.04
C THR A 94 3.65 -8.96 8.70
N TYR A 95 3.33 -8.82 7.42
CA TYR A 95 1.93 -8.83 6.97
C TYR A 95 1.25 -10.18 7.25
N ALA A 96 2.01 -11.29 7.28
CA ALA A 96 1.48 -12.60 7.66
C ALA A 96 0.98 -12.60 9.11
N GLU A 97 1.75 -12.04 10.04
CA GLU A 97 1.35 -11.89 11.44
C GLU A 97 0.12 -10.97 11.56
N LEU A 98 0.11 -9.82 10.88
CA LEU A 98 -1.05 -8.93 10.87
C LEU A 98 -2.32 -9.62 10.34
N GLN A 99 -2.19 -10.44 9.30
CA GLN A 99 -3.32 -11.19 8.72
C GLN A 99 -3.76 -12.39 9.57
N SER A 100 -2.93 -12.85 10.51
CA SER A 100 -3.34 -13.89 11.46
C SER A 100 -4.44 -13.42 12.43
N GLY A 101 -4.59 -12.09 12.59
CA GLY A 101 -5.58 -11.45 13.45
C GLY A 101 -5.09 -11.14 14.85
N GLU A 102 -3.86 -11.52 15.20
CA GLU A 102 -3.23 -11.21 16.49
C GLU A 102 -1.71 -11.09 16.35
N ILE A 103 -1.11 -10.16 17.12
CA ILE A 103 0.34 -10.03 17.28
C ILE A 103 0.71 -9.98 18.76
N VAL A 104 1.99 -10.21 19.07
CA VAL A 104 2.54 -10.01 20.43
C VAL A 104 3.46 -8.80 20.42
N LEU A 105 3.14 -7.80 21.24
CA LEU A 105 3.95 -6.59 21.43
C LEU A 105 4.13 -6.35 22.93
N ASN A 106 5.37 -6.18 23.39
CA ASN A 106 5.68 -5.99 24.82
C ASN A 106 5.02 -7.05 25.72
N GLN A 107 5.12 -8.32 25.33
CA GLN A 107 4.52 -9.49 26.00
C GLN A 107 2.97 -9.47 26.08
N LYS A 108 2.32 -8.53 25.39
CA LYS A 108 0.86 -8.43 25.31
C LYS A 108 0.37 -8.88 23.95
N LYS A 109 -0.70 -9.66 23.96
CA LYS A 109 -1.45 -10.05 22.78
C LYS A 109 -2.37 -8.92 22.33
N ILE A 110 -2.27 -8.52 21.06
CA ILE A 110 -3.03 -7.41 20.48
C ILE A 110 -3.73 -7.91 19.22
N ARG A 111 -5.04 -7.69 19.12
CA ARG A 111 -5.81 -8.01 17.92
C ARG A 111 -5.49 -7.07 16.78
N THR A 112 -5.38 -7.63 15.58
CA THR A 112 -5.16 -6.88 14.35
C THR A 112 -6.35 -7.03 13.41
N THR A 113 -6.58 -5.99 12.61
CA THR A 113 -7.57 -6.03 11.55
C THR A 113 -7.06 -5.26 10.34
N SER A 114 -7.39 -5.73 9.15
CA SER A 114 -7.06 -5.04 7.90
C SER A 114 -8.06 -3.93 7.63
N LEU A 115 -7.56 -2.75 7.26
CA LEU A 115 -8.40 -1.68 6.72
C LEU A 115 -8.86 -1.99 5.28
N SER A 116 -8.14 -2.85 4.57
CA SER A 116 -8.44 -3.25 3.20
C SER A 116 -9.23 -4.55 3.16
N SER A 117 -10.28 -4.59 2.32
CA SER A 117 -11.04 -5.82 2.06
C SER A 117 -10.36 -6.67 0.98
N LEU A 118 -9.73 -7.77 1.37
CA LEU A 118 -9.11 -8.72 0.43
C LEU A 118 -10.13 -9.34 -0.52
N HIS A 119 -11.37 -9.55 -0.07
CA HIS A 119 -12.45 -10.04 -0.93
C HIS A 119 -12.77 -9.05 -2.06
N ARG A 120 -12.87 -7.75 -1.73
CA ARG A 120 -13.08 -6.70 -2.75
C ARG A 120 -11.88 -6.57 -3.67
N ALA A 121 -10.65 -6.69 -3.15
CA ALA A 121 -9.44 -6.64 -3.96
C ALA A 121 -9.39 -7.78 -5.00
N ARG A 122 -9.76 -9.01 -4.62
CA ARG A 122 -9.84 -10.16 -5.55
C ARG A 122 -10.85 -9.95 -6.65
N ILE A 123 -12.03 -9.43 -6.31
CA ILE A 123 -13.06 -9.08 -7.28
C ILE A 123 -12.55 -8.04 -8.30
N ILE A 124 -11.82 -7.02 -7.83
CA ILE A 124 -11.24 -6.00 -8.73
C ILE A 124 -10.20 -6.64 -9.65
N ALA A 125 -9.34 -7.51 -9.10
CA ALA A 125 -8.34 -8.23 -9.88
C ALA A 125 -8.98 -9.11 -10.97
N ASP A 126 -10.06 -9.83 -10.66
CA ASP A 126 -10.77 -10.66 -11.63
C ASP A 126 -11.43 -9.84 -12.74
N LEU A 127 -12.04 -8.69 -12.40
CA LEU A 127 -12.61 -7.77 -13.37
C LEU A 127 -11.53 -7.20 -14.30
N LEU A 128 -10.43 -6.71 -13.73
CA LEU A 128 -9.32 -6.17 -14.50
C LEU A 128 -8.69 -7.23 -15.41
N LYS A 129 -8.47 -8.44 -14.89
CA LYS A 129 -7.97 -9.58 -15.68
C LYS A 129 -8.87 -9.85 -16.88
N LYS A 130 -10.20 -9.84 -16.68
CA LYS A 130 -11.17 -10.03 -17.76
C LYS A 130 -11.10 -8.90 -18.80
N GLU A 131 -11.03 -7.64 -18.37
CA GLU A 131 -10.93 -6.50 -19.29
C GLU A 131 -9.64 -6.52 -20.12
N VAL A 132 -8.51 -6.90 -19.51
CA VAL A 132 -7.23 -7.09 -20.21
C VAL A 132 -7.34 -8.24 -21.21
N ALA A 133 -7.86 -9.40 -20.81
CA ALA A 133 -7.99 -10.57 -21.68
C ALA A 133 -8.92 -10.32 -22.88
N GLU A 134 -9.93 -9.48 -22.72
CA GLU A 134 -10.88 -9.11 -23.77
C GLU A 134 -10.43 -7.87 -24.59
N GLY A 135 -9.22 -7.34 -24.34
CA GLY A 135 -8.66 -6.20 -25.07
C GLY A 135 -9.37 -4.87 -24.80
N ARG A 136 -10.19 -4.78 -23.74
CA ARG A 136 -10.88 -3.54 -23.34
C ARG A 136 -10.05 -2.66 -22.42
N PHE A 137 -9.01 -3.23 -21.82
CA PHE A 137 -7.99 -2.50 -21.07
C PHE A 137 -6.65 -2.70 -21.75
N LEU A 138 -6.05 -1.62 -22.23
CA LEU A 138 -4.72 -1.63 -22.84
C LEU A 138 -3.72 -1.00 -21.89
N LEU A 139 -2.53 -1.60 -21.83
CA LEU A 139 -1.41 -0.98 -21.11
C LEU A 139 -0.97 0.26 -21.89
N THR A 140 -0.84 1.37 -21.18
CA THR A 140 -0.29 2.61 -21.73
C THR A 140 1.22 2.62 -21.52
N GLU A 141 1.94 3.32 -22.39
CA GLU A 141 3.33 3.66 -22.09
C GLU A 141 3.41 4.51 -20.81
N PRO A 142 4.49 4.37 -20.01
CA PRO A 142 4.71 5.22 -18.86
C PRO A 142 4.72 6.70 -19.29
N VAL A 143 3.90 7.53 -18.62
CA VAL A 143 3.90 8.99 -18.88
C VAL A 143 5.23 9.61 -18.47
N GLU A 144 5.80 9.17 -17.35
CA GLU A 144 7.10 9.58 -16.84
C GLU A 144 7.66 8.49 -15.92
N LEU A 145 8.97 8.26 -15.94
CA LEU A 145 9.64 7.39 -14.97
C LEU A 145 9.87 8.15 -13.67
N PHE A 146 9.65 7.50 -12.53
CA PHE A 146 9.82 8.15 -11.25
C PHE A 146 11.31 8.43 -10.94
N PRO A 147 11.63 9.63 -10.41
CA PRO A 147 13.00 9.96 -10.05
C PRO A 147 13.44 9.21 -8.80
N HIS A 148 14.68 8.73 -8.76
CA HIS A 148 15.25 8.25 -7.51
C HIS A 148 15.42 9.43 -6.54
N ARG A 149 14.73 9.38 -5.38
CA ARG A 149 14.79 10.43 -4.35
C ARG A 149 15.01 9.82 -2.99
N ASP A 150 16.23 9.96 -2.49
CA ASP A 150 16.63 9.41 -1.20
C ASP A 150 16.01 10.17 -0.02
N LYS A 151 15.92 11.50 -0.11
CA LYS A 151 15.48 12.36 0.99
C LYS A 151 14.53 13.45 0.53
N LEU A 152 13.62 13.81 1.43
CA LEU A 152 12.78 14.99 1.30
C LEU A 152 13.49 16.17 1.97
N ASN A 153 13.42 17.35 1.36
CA ASN A 153 13.88 18.57 2.00
C ASN A 153 12.96 18.89 3.17
N THR A 154 13.53 18.94 4.38
CA THR A 154 12.79 19.34 5.58
C THR A 154 12.74 20.85 5.68
N LEU A 155 11.57 21.39 6.03
CA LEU A 155 11.45 22.80 6.37
C LEU A 155 12.11 23.04 7.74
N ASN A 156 13.13 23.90 7.80
CA ASN A 156 13.67 24.37 9.07
C ASN A 156 12.70 25.39 9.66
N ILE A 157 11.88 24.96 10.62
CA ILE A 157 11.02 25.85 11.38
C ILE A 157 11.86 26.35 12.57
N ARG A 158 12.17 27.65 12.58
CA ARG A 158 12.78 28.35 13.72
C ARG A 158 11.71 28.81 14.69
#